data_AF-A0A7C2NE57-F1
#
_entry.id   AF-A0A7C2NE57-F1
#
_cell.length_a   1.000
_cell.length_b   1.000
_cell.length_c   1.000
_cell.angle_alpha   90.00
_cell.angle_beta   90.00
_cell.angle_gamma   90.00
#
_symmetry.space_group_name_H-M   'P 1'
#
loop_
_entity.id
_entity.type
_entity.pdbx_description
1 polymer ?
#
loop_
_entity_poly.entity_id
_entity_poly.type
_entity_poly.pdbx_seq_one_letter_code
_entity_poly.pdbx_strand_id
1 'polypeptide(L)'
;MAGCAPWPPPAESRRVSPRPPRDSPQPRVGIGACMDRVVSAASAGVDVGATLAKIAWRTPEGALEFRLEAASALDAVAALVAARDAAHVGVTGGGATELARRLGGRATPVNEFAAWGAGAKALLERAGGAPSDRYLLVSVGTGTSVMLVDGMAVQRVGGTALGGGTVVGLGALLLGTTRFEELTELAEKGDRRRVDLLVSDIYRPGEIPLAGDLTAASFGKLAHGAGAPARADLAHAIMGLVGENVALVCSGIGAALQVRTAVFGGSTLRRNAPLAGILGQIAGFTGTRATFLGDGEFAGALGALLLAESA
;
A
#
# COMPACT_ATOMS: atom_id res chain seq x y z
N MET A 1 1.80 45.26 44.98
CA MET A 1 2.20 44.03 45.71
C MET A 1 2.34 42.94 44.63
N ALA A 2 3.45 42.82 43.88
CA ALA A 2 4.78 42.33 44.30
C ALA A 2 4.62 41.09 45.19
N GLY A 3 4.96 39.85 44.82
CA GLY A 3 6.02 39.33 43.97
C GLY A 3 6.88 38.42 44.85
N CYS A 4 6.99 37.12 44.54
CA CYS A 4 8.09 36.26 44.99
C CYS A 4 8.10 34.96 44.17
N ALA A 5 9.22 34.76 43.48
CA ALA A 5 9.62 33.56 42.76
C ALA A 5 10.64 32.76 43.64
N PRO A 6 11.37 31.75 43.15
CA PRO A 6 11.44 30.41 43.74
C PRO A 6 12.74 30.13 44.52
N TRP A 7 12.77 29.00 45.24
CA TRP A 7 13.93 28.51 46.00
C TRP A 7 15.04 27.95 45.06
N PRO A 8 16.34 28.18 45.34
CA PRO A 8 17.46 27.85 44.46
C PRO A 8 17.95 26.38 44.55
N PRO A 9 18.76 25.91 43.57
CA PRO A 9 19.38 24.58 43.59
C PRO A 9 20.75 24.60 44.31
N PRO A 10 21.23 23.45 44.83
CA PRO A 10 22.58 23.35 45.36
C PRO A 10 23.64 22.98 44.28
N ALA A 11 24.57 23.93 44.13
CA ALA A 11 25.98 23.92 43.71
C ALA A 11 26.63 22.71 42.99
N GLU A 12 27.22 23.03 41.84
CA GLU A 12 28.32 22.32 41.16
C GLU A 12 29.58 22.25 42.03
N SER A 13 30.32 21.13 41.94
CA SER A 13 31.74 21.10 42.30
C SER A 13 32.57 20.89 41.03
N ARG A 14 33.37 21.91 40.70
CA ARG A 14 34.43 21.87 39.70
C ARG A 14 35.63 21.13 40.29
N ARG A 15 36.18 20.14 39.59
CA ARG A 15 37.62 19.83 39.67
C ARG A 15 38.24 19.64 38.28
N VAL A 16 39.29 20.42 38.14
CA VAL A 16 40.33 20.60 37.11
C VAL A 16 40.86 19.29 36.53
N SER A 17 41.17 19.36 35.23
CA SER A 17 41.82 18.37 34.37
C SER A 17 43.30 18.14 34.65
N PRO A 18 43.86 16.98 34.24
CA PRO A 18 45.24 16.89 33.76
C PRO A 18 45.29 16.61 32.25
N ARG A 19 46.20 17.31 31.56
CA ARG A 19 46.57 17.12 30.15
C ARG A 19 47.18 15.73 29.89
N PRO A 20 47.17 15.23 28.64
CA PRO A 20 47.53 13.86 28.30
C PRO A 20 49.04 13.68 28.09
N PRO A 21 49.57 12.45 28.19
CA PRO A 21 50.89 12.13 27.63
C PRO A 21 50.81 12.02 26.10
N ARG A 22 51.88 12.50 25.44
CA ARG A 22 52.14 12.42 24.01
C ARG A 22 52.73 11.06 23.61
N ASP A 23 52.58 10.78 22.32
CA ASP A 23 53.37 9.87 21.47
C ASP A 23 53.03 8.37 21.49
N SER A 24 52.35 7.91 20.43
CA SER A 24 52.87 6.94 19.44
C SER A 24 51.74 6.45 18.48
N PRO A 25 52.05 5.81 17.34
CA PRO A 25 51.79 6.29 15.99
C PRO A 25 50.40 5.92 15.43
N GLN A 26 49.83 6.82 14.63
CA GLN A 26 48.59 6.59 13.88
C GLN A 26 48.78 5.48 12.82
N PRO A 27 47.92 4.45 12.75
CA PRO A 27 47.70 3.74 11.51
C PRO A 27 46.84 4.63 10.62
N ARG A 28 47.33 4.93 9.41
CA ARG A 28 46.56 5.59 8.35
C ARG A 28 45.35 4.73 8.02
N VAL A 29 44.20 5.03 8.60
CA VAL A 29 42.92 4.51 8.13
C VAL A 29 42.62 5.26 6.85
N GLY A 30 42.90 4.60 5.72
CA GLY A 30 42.47 5.07 4.42
C GLY A 30 40.97 5.34 4.48
N ILE A 31 40.58 6.53 4.06
CA ILE A 31 39.21 6.88 3.75
C ILE A 31 38.84 6.09 2.48
N GLY A 32 38.61 4.80 2.65
CA GLY A 32 37.81 4.01 1.73
C GLY A 32 36.36 4.34 2.08
N ALA A 33 35.83 5.40 1.46
CA ALA A 33 34.39 5.53 1.36
C ALA A 33 33.89 4.23 0.73
N CYS A 34 33.25 3.39 1.53
CA CYS A 34 32.35 2.37 1.01
C CYS A 34 31.17 3.14 0.44
N MET A 35 31.37 3.72 -0.76
CA MET A 35 30.28 4.06 -1.63
C MET A 35 29.60 2.72 -1.87
N ASP A 36 28.41 2.53 -1.29
CA ASP A 36 27.49 1.50 -1.77
C ASP A 36 27.49 1.63 -3.29
N ARG A 37 28.11 0.68 -3.98
CA ARG A 37 28.15 0.70 -5.44
C ARG A 37 26.70 0.63 -5.85
N VAL A 38 26.18 1.75 -6.34
CA VAL A 38 24.87 1.80 -6.98
C VAL A 38 25.00 0.88 -8.19
N VAL A 39 24.48 -0.34 -8.05
CA VAL A 39 24.46 -1.32 -9.13
C VAL A 39 23.63 -0.72 -10.25
N SER A 40 24.19 -0.67 -11.46
CA SER A 40 23.46 -0.21 -12.63
C SER A 40 22.23 -1.10 -12.84
N ALA A 41 21.13 -0.52 -13.29
CA ALA A 41 19.96 -1.28 -13.68
C ALA A 41 19.96 -1.48 -15.20
N ALA A 42 19.51 -2.64 -15.67
CA ALA A 42 19.20 -2.84 -17.07
C ALA A 42 17.93 -2.05 -17.46
N SER A 43 16.93 -2.05 -16.58
CA SER A 43 15.66 -1.37 -16.81
C SER A 43 15.02 -0.89 -15.52
N ALA A 44 14.21 0.15 -15.61
CA ALA A 44 13.45 0.70 -14.50
C ALA A 44 11.99 0.92 -14.92
N GLY A 45 11.07 0.80 -13.95
CA GLY A 45 9.67 1.14 -14.11
C GLY A 45 9.17 1.90 -12.90
N VAL A 46 8.37 2.93 -13.13
CA VAL A 46 7.82 3.75 -12.05
C VAL A 46 6.32 3.93 -12.22
N ASP A 47 5.56 3.59 -11.19
CA ASP A 47 4.13 3.92 -11.07
C ASP A 47 3.97 5.05 -10.05
N VAL A 48 3.67 6.25 -10.54
CA VAL A 48 3.43 7.43 -9.71
C VAL A 48 1.92 7.57 -9.48
N GLY A 49 1.45 6.97 -8.39
CA GLY A 49 0.07 7.10 -7.93
C GLY A 49 -0.19 8.43 -7.20
N ALA A 50 -1.40 8.57 -6.64
CA ALA A 50 -1.78 9.78 -5.90
C ALA A 50 -1.08 9.91 -4.53
N THR A 51 -0.78 8.78 -3.87
CA THR A 51 -0.18 8.78 -2.52
C THR A 51 1.28 8.32 -2.54
N LEU A 52 1.59 7.27 -3.31
CA LEU A 52 2.91 6.67 -3.37
C LEU A 52 3.41 6.58 -4.81
N ALA A 53 4.71 6.79 -4.99
CA ALA A 53 5.46 6.36 -6.15
C ALA A 53 6.05 4.98 -5.84
N LYS A 54 5.91 4.03 -6.77
CA LYS A 54 6.49 2.70 -6.67
C LYS A 54 7.50 2.53 -7.78
N ILE A 55 8.68 2.05 -7.43
CA ILE A 55 9.79 1.89 -8.35
C ILE A 55 10.15 0.41 -8.41
N ALA A 56 10.34 -0.09 -9.62
CA ALA A 56 10.89 -1.40 -9.92
C ALA A 56 12.17 -1.21 -10.73
N TRP A 57 13.23 -1.93 -10.36
CA TRP A 57 14.45 -2.06 -11.16
C TRP A 57 14.67 -3.52 -11.53
N ARG A 58 15.28 -3.73 -12.69
CA ARG A 58 15.87 -4.99 -13.08
C ARG A 58 17.37 -4.82 -13.20
N THR A 59 18.17 -5.64 -12.50
CA THR A 59 19.63 -5.66 -12.66
C THR A 59 20.03 -6.32 -13.98
N PRO A 60 21.26 -6.14 -14.49
CA PRO A 60 21.75 -6.85 -15.67
C PRO A 60 21.66 -8.38 -15.58
N GLU A 61 21.74 -8.93 -14.37
CA GLU A 61 21.60 -10.36 -14.08
C GLU A 61 20.12 -10.82 -14.02
N GLY A 62 19.18 -9.90 -14.20
CA GLY A 62 17.73 -10.17 -14.22
C GLY A 62 17.05 -10.13 -12.86
N ALA A 63 17.75 -9.79 -11.77
CA ALA A 63 17.15 -9.67 -10.45
C ALA A 63 16.21 -8.45 -10.39
N LEU A 64 15.07 -8.59 -9.70
CA LEU A 64 14.14 -7.48 -9.49
C LEU A 64 14.36 -6.86 -8.11
N GLU A 65 14.33 -5.53 -8.07
CA GLU A 65 14.38 -4.75 -6.85
C GLU A 65 13.24 -3.74 -6.81
N PHE A 66 12.64 -3.54 -5.65
CA PHE A 66 11.46 -2.70 -5.48
C PHE A 66 11.68 -1.64 -4.41
N ARG A 67 11.08 -0.45 -4.59
CA ARG A 67 11.13 0.63 -3.62
C ARG A 67 9.88 1.50 -3.64
N LEU A 68 9.42 1.89 -2.46
CA LEU A 68 8.34 2.86 -2.27
C LEU A 68 8.91 4.22 -1.93
N GLU A 69 8.30 5.26 -2.49
CA GLU A 69 8.56 6.66 -2.17
C GLU A 69 7.24 7.42 -2.08
N ALA A 70 7.26 8.59 -1.43
CA ALA A 70 6.10 9.47 -1.43
C ALA A 70 5.84 10.02 -2.84
N ALA A 71 4.59 10.01 -3.31
CA ALA A 71 4.25 10.56 -4.63
C ALA A 71 4.55 12.07 -4.74
N SER A 72 4.55 12.78 -3.60
CA SER A 72 4.93 14.19 -3.52
C SER A 72 6.44 14.43 -3.71
N ALA A 73 7.29 13.41 -3.54
CA ALA A 73 8.74 13.52 -3.58
C ALA A 73 9.32 13.21 -4.97
N LEU A 74 8.74 13.78 -6.04
CA LEU A 74 9.11 13.46 -7.42
C LEU A 74 10.58 13.72 -7.76
N ASP A 75 11.20 14.73 -7.16
CA ASP A 75 12.63 15.01 -7.37
C ASP A 75 13.50 13.88 -6.79
N ALA A 76 13.13 13.35 -5.63
CA ALA A 76 13.81 12.20 -5.02
C ALA A 76 13.60 10.92 -5.86
N VAL A 77 12.38 10.69 -6.35
CA VAL A 77 12.07 9.58 -7.26
C VAL A 77 12.91 9.66 -8.53
N ALA A 78 12.97 10.84 -9.17
CA ALA A 78 13.77 11.06 -10.37
C ALA A 78 15.27 10.81 -10.11
N ALA A 79 15.80 11.31 -8.98
CA ALA A 79 17.18 11.10 -8.59
C ALA A 79 17.51 9.62 -8.37
N LEU A 80 16.63 8.86 -7.71
CA LEU A 80 16.81 7.42 -7.49
C LEU A 80 16.82 6.62 -8.80
N VAL A 81 15.93 6.95 -9.73
CA VAL A 81 15.88 6.31 -11.05
C VAL A 81 17.12 6.66 -11.86
N ALA A 82 17.52 7.93 -11.89
CA ALA A 82 18.68 8.41 -12.63
C ALA A 82 20.00 7.84 -12.08
N ALA A 83 20.11 7.62 -10.77
CA ALA A 83 21.31 7.09 -10.14
C ALA A 83 21.71 5.69 -10.63
N ARG A 84 20.76 4.92 -11.18
CA ARG A 84 21.00 3.56 -11.69
C ARG A 84 21.24 3.49 -13.20
N ASP A 85 21.19 4.62 -13.90
CA ASP A 85 21.41 4.77 -15.35
C ASP A 85 20.80 3.65 -16.20
N ALA A 86 19.52 3.37 -15.96
CA ALA A 86 18.80 2.32 -16.68
C ALA A 86 18.67 2.63 -18.18
N ALA A 87 18.88 1.62 -19.02
CA ALA A 87 18.75 1.75 -20.47
C ALA A 87 17.31 2.01 -20.91
N HIS A 88 16.36 1.33 -20.27
CA HIS A 88 14.92 1.51 -20.49
C HIS A 88 14.26 2.01 -19.20
N VAL A 89 13.46 3.08 -19.30
CA VAL A 89 12.72 3.62 -18.15
C VAL A 89 11.25 3.78 -18.53
N GLY A 90 10.39 2.92 -17.98
CA GLY A 90 8.94 3.04 -18.13
C GLY A 90 8.33 3.89 -17.01
N VAL A 91 7.36 4.73 -17.33
CA VAL A 91 6.61 5.52 -16.33
C VAL A 91 5.11 5.42 -16.55
N THR A 92 4.37 5.29 -15.45
CA THR A 92 2.91 5.19 -15.46
C THR A 92 2.28 5.83 -14.21
N GLY A 93 0.96 5.80 -14.13
CA GLY A 93 0.17 6.44 -13.08
C GLY A 93 -0.04 7.95 -13.30
N GLY A 94 -0.85 8.56 -12.45
CA GLY A 94 -1.28 9.97 -12.59
C GLY A 94 -0.13 10.99 -12.57
N GLY A 95 1.01 10.67 -11.95
CA GLY A 95 2.20 11.53 -11.93
C GLY A 95 3.24 11.23 -13.02
N ALA A 96 2.96 10.31 -13.95
CA ALA A 96 3.92 9.87 -14.96
C ALA A 96 4.48 11.01 -15.82
N THR A 97 3.61 11.88 -16.35
CA THR A 97 4.01 13.01 -17.21
C THR A 97 5.02 13.92 -16.52
N GLU A 98 4.78 14.20 -15.25
CA GLU A 98 5.56 15.14 -14.46
C GLU A 98 6.89 14.53 -13.99
N LEU A 99 6.92 13.21 -13.76
CA LEU A 99 8.16 12.47 -13.55
C LEU A 99 9.00 12.38 -14.85
N ALA A 100 8.36 12.09 -15.99
CA ALA A 100 9.05 12.00 -17.29
C ALA A 100 9.79 13.31 -17.63
N ARG A 101 9.17 14.46 -17.31
CA ARG A 101 9.77 15.78 -17.46
C ARG A 101 11.05 15.94 -16.63
N ARG A 102 11.06 15.47 -15.38
CA ARG A 102 12.26 15.51 -14.49
C ARG A 102 13.37 14.58 -14.96
N LEU A 103 13.01 13.48 -15.60
CA LEU A 103 13.96 12.53 -16.19
C LEU A 103 14.52 13.00 -17.55
N GLY A 104 14.24 14.24 -17.95
CA GLY A 104 14.77 14.82 -19.19
C GLY A 104 14.27 14.13 -20.46
N GLY A 105 13.08 13.53 -20.42
CA GLY A 105 12.49 12.84 -21.58
C GLY A 105 13.07 11.44 -21.87
N ARG A 106 13.94 10.90 -21.00
CA ARG A 106 14.50 9.54 -21.13
C ARG A 106 13.51 8.42 -20.73
N ALA A 107 12.28 8.78 -20.40
CA ALA A 107 11.26 7.85 -19.91
C ALA A 107 10.14 7.65 -20.92
N THR A 108 9.73 6.39 -21.11
CA THR A 108 8.63 5.98 -21.97
C THR A 108 7.33 5.96 -21.16
N PRO A 109 6.33 6.81 -21.48
CA PRO A 109 5.03 6.75 -20.85
C PRO A 109 4.29 5.47 -21.23
N VAL A 110 3.71 4.79 -20.25
CA VAL A 110 2.96 3.55 -20.42
C VAL A 110 1.55 3.72 -19.86
N ASN A 111 0.55 3.18 -20.55
CA ASN A 111 -0.83 3.16 -20.06
C ASN A 111 -0.92 2.42 -18.72
N GLU A 112 -1.57 3.02 -17.73
CA GLU A 112 -1.65 2.48 -16.36
C GLU A 112 -2.30 1.10 -16.30
N PHE A 113 -3.39 0.87 -17.03
CA PHE A 113 -4.08 -0.41 -16.99
C PHE A 113 -3.26 -1.51 -17.68
N ALA A 114 -2.62 -1.18 -18.81
CA ALA A 114 -1.71 -2.11 -19.48
C ALA A 114 -0.52 -2.48 -18.57
N ALA A 115 0.07 -1.49 -17.88
CA ALA A 115 1.14 -1.72 -16.92
C ALA A 115 0.66 -2.61 -15.75
N TRP A 116 -0.48 -2.30 -15.14
CA TRP A 116 -1.04 -3.12 -14.08
C TRP A 116 -1.30 -4.56 -14.51
N GLY A 117 -1.85 -4.79 -15.70
CA GLY A 117 -2.07 -6.14 -16.22
C GLY A 117 -0.77 -6.91 -16.48
N ALA A 118 0.20 -6.28 -17.15
CA ALA A 118 1.50 -6.89 -17.44
C ALA A 118 2.26 -7.25 -16.15
N GLY A 119 2.31 -6.33 -15.19
CA GLY A 119 2.99 -6.58 -13.92
C GLY A 119 2.26 -7.59 -13.03
N ALA A 120 0.93 -7.57 -12.98
CA ALA A 120 0.16 -8.57 -12.24
C ALA A 120 0.38 -9.99 -12.80
N LYS A 121 0.39 -10.13 -14.13
CA LYS A 121 0.72 -11.40 -14.79
C LYS A 121 2.12 -11.88 -14.38
N ALA A 122 3.13 -11.02 -14.48
CA ALA A 122 4.49 -11.36 -14.12
C ALA A 122 4.64 -11.75 -12.63
N LEU A 123 3.93 -11.08 -11.72
CA LEU A 123 3.93 -11.43 -10.29
C LEU A 123 3.26 -12.78 -10.02
N LEU A 124 2.17 -13.11 -10.71
CA LEU A 124 1.51 -14.42 -10.61
C LEU A 124 2.42 -15.55 -11.10
N GLU A 125 3.06 -15.36 -12.25
CA GLU A 125 4.01 -16.34 -12.82
C GLU A 125 5.20 -16.59 -11.89
N ARG A 126 5.75 -15.52 -11.27
CA ARG A 126 6.84 -15.61 -10.29
C ARG A 126 6.44 -16.38 -9.02
N ALA A 127 5.17 -16.31 -8.63
CA ALA A 127 4.64 -17.07 -7.52
C ALA A 127 4.35 -18.56 -7.88
N GLY A 128 4.70 -18.99 -9.09
CA GLY A 128 4.41 -20.35 -9.59
C GLY A 128 2.95 -20.54 -10.00
N GLY A 129 2.18 -19.46 -10.10
CA GLY A 129 0.80 -19.49 -10.56
C GLY A 129 0.70 -19.46 -12.08
N ALA A 130 -0.32 -20.12 -12.63
CA ALA A 130 -0.79 -19.88 -13.99
C ALA A 130 -2.00 -18.94 -13.91
N PRO A 131 -1.89 -17.68 -14.36
CA PRO A 131 -3.06 -16.81 -14.41
C PRO A 131 -4.14 -17.44 -15.28
N SER A 132 -5.39 -17.41 -14.80
CA SER A 132 -6.54 -17.62 -15.67
C SER A 132 -6.44 -16.65 -16.84
N ASP A 133 -6.82 -17.05 -18.05
CA ASP A 133 -6.87 -16.12 -19.18
C ASP A 133 -7.86 -14.97 -18.92
N ARG A 134 -8.83 -15.17 -18.02
CA ARG A 134 -9.84 -14.18 -17.68
C ARG A 134 -10.02 -14.04 -16.16
N TYR A 135 -9.79 -12.84 -15.62
CA TYR A 135 -9.95 -12.53 -14.20
C TYR A 135 -10.16 -11.03 -13.97
N LEU A 136 -10.69 -10.68 -12.80
CA LEU A 136 -10.71 -9.30 -12.34
C LEU A 136 -9.37 -8.98 -11.66
N LEU A 137 -8.67 -7.96 -12.13
CA LEU A 137 -7.54 -7.37 -11.44
C LEU A 137 -8.02 -6.17 -10.62
N VAL A 138 -7.89 -6.26 -9.30
CA VAL A 138 -8.38 -5.26 -8.35
C VAL A 138 -7.20 -4.53 -7.73
N SER A 139 -7.02 -3.28 -8.12
CA SER A 139 -5.99 -2.39 -7.57
C SER A 139 -6.57 -1.64 -6.37
N VAL A 140 -6.16 -2.02 -5.17
CA VAL A 140 -6.54 -1.38 -3.89
C VAL A 140 -5.45 -0.38 -3.50
N GLY A 141 -5.53 0.82 -4.09
CA GLY A 141 -4.61 1.95 -3.85
C GLY A 141 -5.28 3.05 -3.03
N THR A 142 -5.04 4.31 -3.38
CA THR A 142 -5.70 5.46 -2.73
C THR A 142 -7.23 5.34 -2.80
N GLY A 143 -7.75 5.02 -3.98
CA GLY A 143 -9.07 4.42 -4.18
C GLY A 143 -8.91 3.02 -4.78
N THR A 144 -10.02 2.41 -5.20
CA THR A 144 -9.99 1.06 -5.79
C THR A 144 -10.45 1.07 -7.25
N SER A 145 -9.65 0.47 -8.12
CA SER A 145 -9.99 0.22 -9.53
C SER A 145 -10.17 -1.28 -9.78
N VAL A 146 -11.22 -1.63 -10.51
CA VAL A 146 -11.51 -3.00 -10.95
C VAL A 146 -11.31 -3.07 -12.46
N MET A 147 -10.39 -3.91 -12.89
CA MET A 147 -10.05 -4.14 -14.28
C MET A 147 -10.40 -5.57 -14.67
N LEU A 148 -10.93 -5.77 -15.87
CA LEU A 148 -11.04 -7.08 -16.49
C LEU A 148 -9.76 -7.33 -17.28
N VAL A 149 -9.07 -8.41 -16.94
CA VAL A 149 -8.01 -9.00 -17.77
C VAL A 149 -8.65 -10.11 -18.60
N ASP A 150 -8.45 -10.05 -19.92
CA ASP A 150 -8.91 -11.06 -20.88
C ASP A 150 -7.78 -11.29 -21.91
N GLY A 151 -6.97 -12.32 -21.67
CA GLY A 151 -5.70 -12.55 -22.34
C GLY A 151 -4.73 -11.38 -22.13
N MET A 152 -4.40 -10.68 -23.21
CA MET A 152 -3.53 -9.48 -23.18
C MET A 152 -4.32 -8.17 -23.05
N ALA A 153 -5.65 -8.22 -23.16
CA ALA A 153 -6.49 -7.03 -23.04
C ALA A 153 -6.75 -6.72 -21.57
N VAL A 154 -6.60 -5.43 -21.21
CA VAL A 154 -6.91 -4.93 -19.87
C VAL A 154 -7.84 -3.74 -20.00
N GLN A 155 -9.02 -3.84 -19.40
CA GLN A 155 -10.02 -2.78 -19.42
C GLN A 155 -10.50 -2.47 -18.01
N ARG A 156 -10.58 -1.19 -17.65
CA ARG A 156 -11.27 -0.79 -16.41
C ARG A 156 -12.77 -1.00 -16.55
N VAL A 157 -13.33 -1.85 -15.70
CA VAL A 157 -14.75 -2.24 -15.69
C VAL A 157 -15.51 -1.71 -14.47
N GLY A 158 -14.80 -1.09 -13.52
CA GLY A 158 -15.42 -0.42 -12.40
C GLY A 158 -14.42 0.05 -11.36
N GLY A 159 -14.93 0.34 -10.17
CA GLY A 159 -14.14 0.79 -9.03
C GLY A 159 -14.98 1.50 -7.99
N THR A 160 -14.33 1.90 -6.90
CA THR A 160 -14.93 2.67 -5.81
C THR A 160 -13.90 3.63 -5.24
N ALA A 161 -14.36 4.74 -4.65
CA ALA A 161 -13.49 5.66 -3.92
C ALA A 161 -12.96 5.07 -2.61
N LEU A 162 -13.49 3.92 -2.16
CA LEU A 162 -13.03 3.22 -0.97
C LEU A 162 -11.68 2.56 -1.23
N GLY A 163 -10.68 2.96 -0.46
CA GLY A 163 -9.31 2.44 -0.53
C GLY A 163 -8.46 2.96 0.62
N GLY A 164 -7.14 2.97 0.44
CA GLY A 164 -6.20 3.45 1.46
C GLY A 164 -6.38 4.92 1.82
N GLY A 165 -6.82 5.76 0.87
CA GLY A 165 -7.15 7.15 1.15
C GLY A 165 -8.31 7.28 2.15
N THR A 166 -9.32 6.42 2.03
CA THR A 166 -10.41 6.33 3.01
C THR A 166 -9.92 5.82 4.36
N VAL A 167 -9.08 4.78 4.37
CA VAL A 167 -8.49 4.25 5.63
C VAL A 167 -7.74 5.33 6.38
N VAL A 168 -6.84 6.04 5.70
CA VAL A 168 -6.03 7.11 6.31
C VAL A 168 -6.89 8.32 6.69
N GLY A 169 -7.83 8.73 5.84
CA GLY A 169 -8.71 9.87 6.10
C GLY A 169 -9.61 9.64 7.32
N LEU A 170 -10.25 8.47 7.40
CA LEU A 170 -11.04 8.09 8.57
C LEU A 170 -10.16 7.84 9.80
N GLY A 171 -8.95 7.32 9.63
CA GLY A 171 -7.95 7.23 10.68
C GLY A 171 -7.62 8.59 11.29
N ALA A 172 -7.47 9.63 10.46
CA ALA A 172 -7.23 10.98 10.95
C ALA A 172 -8.42 11.50 11.77
N LEU A 173 -9.64 11.30 11.28
CA LEU A 173 -10.86 11.82 11.92
C LEU A 173 -11.21 11.07 13.21
N LEU A 174 -11.12 9.73 13.20
CA LEU A 174 -11.63 8.88 14.28
C LEU A 174 -10.54 8.44 15.27
N LEU A 175 -9.29 8.38 14.81
CA LEU A 175 -8.16 7.87 15.59
C LEU A 175 -7.05 8.92 15.76
N GLY A 176 -7.16 10.11 15.14
CA GLY A 176 -6.16 11.17 15.28
C GLY A 176 -4.79 10.79 14.71
N THR A 177 -4.71 9.84 13.79
CA THR A 177 -3.45 9.42 13.15
C THR A 177 -3.62 9.23 11.65
N THR A 178 -2.64 9.71 10.87
CA THR A 178 -2.54 9.49 9.42
C THR A 178 -1.50 8.43 9.07
N ARG A 179 -0.83 7.84 10.07
CA ARG A 179 0.22 6.85 9.85
C ARG A 179 -0.41 5.51 9.50
N PHE A 180 -0.23 5.10 8.24
CA PHE A 180 -0.84 3.88 7.73
C PHE A 180 -0.44 2.63 8.54
N GLU A 181 0.83 2.51 8.90
CA GLU A 181 1.35 1.40 9.72
C GLU A 181 0.68 1.32 11.09
N GLU A 182 0.42 2.47 11.73
CA GLU A 182 -0.27 2.48 13.03
C GLU A 182 -1.72 2.01 12.88
N LEU A 183 -2.40 2.43 11.80
CA LEU A 183 -3.77 2.01 11.51
C LEU A 183 -3.85 0.49 11.26
N THR A 184 -2.89 -0.08 10.54
CA THR A 184 -2.85 -1.54 10.32
C THR A 184 -2.55 -2.30 11.61
N GLU A 185 -1.59 -1.84 12.41
CA GLU A 185 -1.24 -2.46 13.70
C GLU A 185 -2.39 -2.37 14.74
N LEU A 186 -3.16 -1.28 14.72
CA LEU A 186 -4.37 -1.15 15.55
C LEU A 186 -5.46 -2.10 15.08
N ALA A 187 -5.70 -2.17 13.76
CA ALA A 187 -6.73 -3.02 13.19
C ALA A 187 -6.48 -4.50 13.50
N GLU A 188 -5.23 -4.97 13.47
CA GLU A 188 -4.87 -6.37 13.81
C GLU A 188 -5.28 -6.79 15.23
N LYS A 189 -5.43 -5.83 16.15
CA LYS A 189 -5.78 -6.06 17.56
C LYS A 189 -7.26 -5.76 17.84
N GLY A 190 -8.01 -5.31 16.84
CA GLY A 190 -9.37 -4.84 16.98
C GLY A 190 -10.42 -5.90 16.69
N ASP A 191 -11.63 -5.65 17.16
CA ASP A 191 -12.81 -6.43 16.87
C ASP A 191 -13.96 -5.52 16.44
N ARG A 192 -14.18 -5.45 15.12
CA ARG A 192 -15.24 -4.61 14.53
C ARG A 192 -16.65 -5.00 14.97
N ARG A 193 -16.88 -6.21 15.48
CA ARG A 193 -18.21 -6.64 15.97
C ARG A 193 -18.69 -5.81 17.15
N ARG A 194 -17.80 -5.06 17.80
CA ARG A 194 -18.12 -4.10 18.88
C ARG A 194 -18.53 -2.72 18.36
N VAL A 195 -18.32 -2.45 17.07
CA VAL A 195 -18.55 -1.15 16.42
C VAL A 195 -19.66 -1.25 15.37
N ASP A 196 -19.64 -2.31 14.58
CA ASP A 196 -20.59 -2.56 13.51
C ASP A 196 -21.85 -3.25 14.03
N LEU A 197 -23.00 -2.86 13.46
CA LEU A 197 -24.27 -3.53 13.71
C LEU A 197 -24.33 -4.77 12.82
N LEU A 198 -24.50 -5.93 13.44
CA LEU A 198 -24.60 -7.23 12.77
C LEU A 198 -26.06 -7.62 12.56
N VAL A 199 -26.30 -8.55 11.63
CA VAL A 199 -27.63 -9.14 11.43
C VAL A 199 -28.18 -9.76 12.72
N SER A 200 -27.32 -10.42 13.52
CA SER A 200 -27.71 -11.01 14.80
C SER A 200 -28.12 -9.99 15.87
N ASP A 201 -27.75 -8.72 15.71
CA ASP A 201 -28.19 -7.65 16.62
C ASP A 201 -29.63 -7.20 16.32
N ILE A 202 -30.16 -7.52 15.13
CA ILE A 202 -31.49 -7.11 14.65
C ILE A 202 -32.47 -8.28 14.68
N TYR A 203 -32.02 -9.47 14.25
CA TYR A 203 -32.86 -10.65 14.06
C TYR A 203 -32.41 -11.81 14.94
N ARG A 204 -33.38 -12.60 15.40
CA ARG A 204 -33.09 -13.86 16.10
C ARG A 204 -32.63 -14.93 15.10
N PRO A 205 -31.86 -15.94 15.53
CA PRO A 205 -31.45 -17.05 14.67
C PRO A 205 -32.64 -17.71 13.97
N GLY A 206 -32.60 -17.79 12.64
CA GLY A 206 -33.63 -18.44 11.82
C GLY A 206 -34.79 -17.55 11.36
N GLU A 207 -34.84 -16.27 11.76
CA GLU A 207 -35.89 -15.35 11.29
C GLU A 207 -35.71 -14.94 9.83
N ILE A 208 -34.47 -14.86 9.35
CA ILE A 208 -34.13 -14.54 7.96
C ILE A 208 -33.03 -15.49 7.43
N PRO A 209 -32.96 -15.72 6.11
CA PRO A 209 -31.97 -16.60 5.50
C PRO A 209 -30.59 -15.90 5.33
N LEU A 210 -30.13 -15.17 6.35
CA LEU A 210 -28.82 -14.52 6.38
C LEU A 210 -28.02 -15.01 7.58
N ALA A 211 -26.70 -15.11 7.43
CA ALA A 211 -25.81 -15.45 8.53
C ALA A 211 -25.76 -14.29 9.53
N GLY A 212 -25.83 -14.60 10.82
CA GLY A 212 -25.96 -13.60 11.88
C GLY A 212 -24.73 -12.71 12.07
N ASP A 213 -23.55 -13.20 11.69
CA ASP A 213 -22.27 -12.49 11.75
C ASP A 213 -22.04 -11.53 10.57
N LEU A 214 -22.96 -11.47 9.61
CA LEU A 214 -22.91 -10.48 8.54
C LEU A 214 -23.15 -9.08 9.08
N THR A 215 -22.38 -8.12 8.58
CA THR A 215 -22.57 -6.70 8.85
C THR A 215 -23.90 -6.23 8.24
N ALA A 216 -24.81 -5.74 9.08
CA ALA A 216 -26.03 -5.07 8.64
C ALA A 216 -25.77 -3.57 8.39
N ALA A 217 -25.00 -2.91 9.26
CA ALA A 217 -24.57 -1.52 9.09
C ALA A 217 -23.21 -1.25 9.73
N SER A 218 -22.23 -0.83 8.94
CA SER A 218 -20.93 -0.39 9.44
C SER A 218 -21.09 0.81 10.39
N PHE A 219 -20.36 0.80 11.51
CA PHE A 219 -20.44 1.76 12.62
C PHE A 219 -21.82 1.89 13.29
N GLY A 220 -22.78 1.00 12.95
CA GLY A 220 -24.17 1.13 13.36
C GLY A 220 -24.40 1.05 14.88
N LYS A 221 -23.53 0.38 15.65
CA LYS A 221 -23.70 0.30 17.12
C LYS A 221 -23.49 1.64 17.82
N LEU A 222 -22.69 2.53 17.22
CA LEU A 222 -22.40 3.83 17.80
C LEU A 222 -23.63 4.74 17.86
N ALA A 223 -24.60 4.54 16.96
CA ALA A 223 -25.88 5.27 17.00
C ALA A 223 -26.82 4.79 18.12
N HIS A 224 -26.56 3.62 18.71
CA HIS A 224 -27.44 2.96 19.68
C HIS A 224 -26.93 3.07 21.13
N GLY A 225 -26.14 4.10 21.43
CA GLY A 225 -25.66 4.36 22.79
C GLY A 225 -24.56 3.41 23.26
N ALA A 226 -23.88 2.72 22.35
CA ALA A 226 -22.63 2.04 22.69
C ALA A 226 -21.64 3.06 23.26
N GLY A 227 -20.96 2.70 24.36
CA GLY A 227 -19.89 3.54 24.92
C GLY A 227 -18.78 3.79 23.91
N ALA A 228 -17.86 4.70 24.23
CA ALA A 228 -16.74 5.03 23.34
C ALA A 228 -15.95 3.75 22.97
N PRO A 229 -15.89 3.36 21.69
CA PRO A 229 -15.23 2.11 21.28
C PRO A 229 -13.71 2.23 21.44
N ALA A 230 -13.04 1.09 21.60
CA ALA A 230 -11.58 1.07 21.60
C ALA A 230 -11.03 1.50 20.24
N ARG A 231 -9.89 2.20 20.25
CA ARG A 231 -9.19 2.64 19.03
C ARG A 231 -8.91 1.48 18.06
N ALA A 232 -8.53 0.31 18.59
CA ALA A 232 -8.29 -0.88 17.80
C ALA A 232 -9.57 -1.38 17.11
N ASP A 233 -10.70 -1.43 17.82
CA ASP A 233 -12.00 -1.84 17.28
C ASP A 233 -12.47 -0.90 16.17
N LEU A 234 -12.28 0.42 16.35
CA LEU A 234 -12.53 1.43 15.31
C LEU A 234 -11.63 1.24 14.09
N ALA A 235 -10.32 0.99 14.27
CA ALA A 235 -9.41 0.74 13.16
C ALA A 235 -9.83 -0.52 12.37
N HIS A 236 -10.21 -1.59 13.07
CA HIS A 236 -10.72 -2.80 12.43
C HIS A 236 -12.06 -2.57 11.71
N ALA A 237 -12.95 -1.73 12.26
CA ALA A 237 -14.20 -1.33 11.60
C ALA A 237 -13.98 -0.49 10.32
N ILE A 238 -12.95 0.37 10.30
CA ILE A 238 -12.55 1.09 9.08
C ILE A 238 -12.09 0.10 7.99
N MET A 239 -11.25 -0.88 8.35
CA MET A 239 -10.83 -1.94 7.41
C MET A 239 -12.04 -2.74 6.92
N GLY A 240 -12.98 -2.98 7.82
CA GLY A 240 -14.28 -3.57 7.56
C GLY A 240 -15.10 -2.88 6.49
N LEU A 241 -15.38 -1.59 6.70
CA LEU A 241 -16.11 -0.75 5.76
C LEU A 241 -15.47 -0.78 4.37
N VAL A 242 -14.14 -0.64 4.29
CA VAL A 242 -13.43 -0.64 3.01
C VAL A 242 -13.45 -2.03 2.37
N GLY A 243 -13.08 -3.07 3.12
CA GLY A 243 -12.94 -4.44 2.62
C GLY A 243 -14.26 -5.04 2.13
N GLU A 244 -15.33 -4.93 2.93
CA GLU A 244 -16.64 -5.47 2.55
C GLU A 244 -17.15 -4.83 1.26
N ASN A 245 -17.12 -3.50 1.19
CA ASN A 245 -17.67 -2.79 0.05
C ASN A 245 -16.81 -3.00 -1.22
N VAL A 246 -15.49 -3.04 -1.10
CA VAL A 246 -14.62 -3.38 -2.24
C VAL A 246 -14.89 -4.79 -2.75
N ALA A 247 -14.98 -5.78 -1.86
CA ALA A 247 -15.27 -7.15 -2.24
C ALA A 247 -16.67 -7.32 -2.85
N LEU A 248 -17.70 -6.68 -2.29
CA LEU A 248 -19.07 -6.71 -2.83
C LEU A 248 -19.14 -6.08 -4.23
N VAL A 249 -18.51 -4.92 -4.44
CA VAL A 249 -18.44 -4.27 -5.75
C VAL A 249 -17.71 -5.16 -6.76
N CYS A 250 -16.54 -5.69 -6.39
CA CYS A 250 -15.77 -6.59 -7.25
C CYS A 250 -16.59 -7.84 -7.61
N SER A 251 -17.25 -8.46 -6.63
CA SER A 251 -18.06 -9.65 -6.82
C SER A 251 -19.28 -9.39 -7.71
N GLY A 252 -19.96 -8.25 -7.54
CA GLY A 252 -21.07 -7.85 -8.39
C GLY A 252 -20.65 -7.65 -9.85
N ILE A 253 -19.51 -6.97 -10.08
CA ILE A 253 -18.92 -6.84 -11.42
C ILE A 253 -18.55 -8.21 -11.98
N GLY A 254 -17.95 -9.08 -11.17
CA GLY A 254 -17.60 -10.45 -11.55
C GLY A 254 -18.82 -11.26 -11.98
N ALA A 255 -19.91 -11.19 -11.21
CA ALA A 255 -21.17 -11.83 -11.56
C ALA A 255 -21.72 -11.33 -12.90
N ALA A 256 -21.74 -10.01 -13.11
CA ALA A 256 -22.23 -9.40 -14.35
C ALA A 256 -21.39 -9.79 -15.59
N LEU A 257 -20.07 -9.94 -15.42
CA LEU A 257 -19.14 -10.30 -16.50
C LEU A 257 -18.88 -11.81 -16.61
N GLN A 258 -19.53 -12.61 -15.76
CA GLN A 258 -19.33 -14.06 -15.63
C GLN A 258 -17.87 -14.45 -15.33
N VAL A 259 -17.21 -13.67 -14.47
CA VAL A 259 -15.83 -13.89 -14.01
C VAL A 259 -15.86 -14.20 -12.51
N ARG A 260 -15.31 -15.35 -12.14
CA ARG A 260 -15.29 -15.82 -10.74
C ARG A 260 -13.94 -15.67 -10.04
N THR A 261 -12.92 -15.15 -10.72
CA THR A 261 -11.58 -14.99 -10.14
C THR A 261 -11.27 -13.51 -9.99
N ALA A 262 -10.85 -13.10 -8.80
CA ALA A 262 -10.37 -11.76 -8.51
C ALA A 262 -8.94 -11.82 -7.95
N VAL A 263 -8.04 -11.08 -8.58
CA VAL A 263 -6.64 -10.93 -8.20
C VAL A 263 -6.47 -9.55 -7.60
N PHE A 264 -6.13 -9.48 -6.32
CA PHE A 264 -5.99 -8.25 -5.55
C PHE A 264 -4.51 -7.85 -5.43
N GLY A 265 -4.24 -6.56 -5.65
CA GLY A 265 -2.95 -5.93 -5.42
C GLY A 265 -3.12 -4.49 -4.93
N GLY A 266 -2.01 -3.77 -4.75
CA GLY A 266 -2.02 -2.38 -4.29
C GLY A 266 -1.52 -2.17 -2.87
N SER A 267 -1.00 -0.97 -2.63
CA SER A 267 -0.28 -0.61 -1.40
C SER A 267 -1.12 -0.66 -0.13
N THR A 268 -2.44 -0.59 -0.22
CA THR A 268 -3.33 -0.68 0.94
C THR A 268 -3.41 -2.09 1.53
N LEU A 269 -2.98 -3.10 0.77
CA LEU A 269 -2.90 -4.50 1.25
C LEU A 269 -1.56 -4.80 1.93
N ARG A 270 -0.56 -3.91 1.79
CA ARG A 270 0.78 -4.09 2.34
C ARG A 270 0.72 -4.14 3.86
N ARG A 271 1.10 -5.28 4.45
CA ARG A 271 1.05 -5.53 5.91
C ARG A 271 -0.33 -5.21 6.52
N ASN A 272 -1.39 -5.49 5.78
CA ASN A 272 -2.76 -5.23 6.21
C ASN A 272 -3.58 -6.53 6.18
N ALA A 273 -3.19 -7.47 7.05
CA ALA A 273 -3.84 -8.76 7.17
C ALA A 273 -5.36 -8.65 7.47
N PRO A 274 -5.84 -7.71 8.30
CA PRO A 274 -7.28 -7.53 8.53
C PRO A 274 -8.05 -7.25 7.22
N LEU A 275 -7.58 -6.28 6.42
CA LEU A 275 -8.23 -5.94 5.16
C LEU A 275 -8.21 -7.10 4.16
N ALA A 276 -7.05 -7.77 4.01
CA ALA A 276 -6.94 -8.93 3.12
C ALA A 276 -7.87 -10.08 3.55
N GLY A 277 -7.96 -10.34 4.86
CA GLY A 277 -8.87 -11.34 5.42
C GLY A 277 -10.34 -11.04 5.11
N ILE A 278 -10.78 -9.80 5.36
CA ILE A 278 -12.16 -9.36 5.08
C ILE A 278 -12.46 -9.45 3.58
N LEU A 279 -11.57 -8.98 2.71
CA LEU A 279 -11.72 -9.10 1.26
C LEU A 279 -11.90 -10.55 0.82
N GLY A 280 -11.04 -11.45 1.31
CA GLY A 280 -11.08 -12.86 0.99
C GLY A 280 -12.36 -13.55 1.48
N GLN A 281 -12.80 -13.24 2.71
CA GLN A 281 -14.03 -13.78 3.28
C GLN A 281 -15.26 -13.37 2.48
N ILE A 282 -15.40 -12.08 2.18
CA ILE A 282 -16.57 -11.55 1.45
C ILE A 282 -16.56 -12.02 -0.01
N ALA A 283 -15.40 -12.04 -0.66
CA ALA A 283 -15.27 -12.64 -1.99
C ALA A 283 -15.68 -14.12 -1.98
N GLY A 284 -15.23 -14.89 -0.99
CA GLY A 284 -15.62 -16.30 -0.84
C GLY A 284 -17.13 -16.48 -0.65
N PHE A 285 -17.76 -15.64 0.18
CA PHE A 285 -19.20 -15.66 0.42
C PHE A 285 -20.03 -15.41 -0.85
N THR A 286 -19.54 -14.57 -1.76
CA THR A 286 -20.19 -14.29 -3.06
C THR A 286 -19.83 -15.29 -4.17
N GLY A 287 -19.03 -16.31 -3.86
CA GLY A 287 -18.55 -17.29 -4.85
C GLY A 287 -17.39 -16.81 -5.72
N THR A 288 -16.74 -15.70 -5.36
CA THR A 288 -15.56 -15.16 -6.02
C THR A 288 -14.29 -15.72 -5.38
N ARG A 289 -13.43 -16.34 -6.20
CA ARG A 289 -12.11 -16.81 -5.78
C ARG A 289 -11.12 -15.64 -5.72
N ALA A 290 -10.78 -15.23 -4.51
CA ALA A 290 -9.77 -14.22 -4.27
C ALA A 290 -8.34 -14.81 -4.36
N THR A 291 -7.43 -14.08 -5.00
CA THR A 291 -5.99 -14.32 -5.00
C THR A 291 -5.30 -13.01 -4.69
N PHE A 292 -4.24 -13.02 -3.87
CA PHE A 292 -3.52 -11.81 -3.48
C PHE A 292 -2.10 -11.86 -4.05
N LEU A 293 -1.68 -10.78 -4.72
CA LEU A 293 -0.35 -10.69 -5.31
C LEU A 293 0.71 -10.46 -4.23
N GLY A 294 1.74 -11.31 -4.22
CA GLY A 294 3.01 -10.98 -3.57
C GLY A 294 3.64 -9.79 -4.29
N ASP A 295 4.16 -8.81 -3.53
CA ASP A 295 4.67 -7.53 -4.05
C ASP A 295 3.63 -6.77 -4.92
N GLY A 296 2.34 -7.01 -4.67
CA GLY A 296 1.23 -6.49 -5.48
C GLY A 296 1.12 -4.98 -5.55
N GLU A 297 1.75 -4.24 -4.64
CA GLU A 297 1.85 -2.78 -4.71
C GLU A 297 2.74 -2.29 -5.87
N PHE A 298 3.62 -3.16 -6.39
CA PHE A 298 4.56 -2.86 -7.47
C PHE A 298 4.07 -3.30 -8.86
N ALA A 299 2.85 -3.85 -8.98
CA ALA A 299 2.33 -4.36 -10.25
C ALA A 299 2.40 -3.31 -11.38
N GLY A 300 1.94 -2.07 -11.13
CA GLY A 300 2.04 -0.99 -12.11
C GLY A 300 3.49 -0.65 -12.49
N ALA A 301 4.40 -0.57 -11.51
CA ALA A 301 5.81 -0.25 -11.75
C ALA A 301 6.52 -1.36 -12.54
N LEU A 302 6.29 -2.62 -12.17
CA LEU A 302 6.85 -3.77 -12.88
C LEU A 302 6.32 -3.85 -14.31
N GLY A 303 5.03 -3.63 -14.54
CA GLY A 303 4.50 -3.63 -15.89
C GLY A 303 5.01 -2.47 -16.74
N ALA A 304 5.21 -1.28 -16.15
CA ALA A 304 5.83 -0.17 -16.85
C ALA A 304 7.27 -0.51 -17.28
N LEU A 305 8.04 -1.18 -16.41
CA LEU A 305 9.37 -1.70 -16.74
C LEU A 305 9.30 -2.67 -17.93
N LEU A 306 8.45 -3.70 -17.85
CA LEU A 306 8.33 -4.74 -18.88
C LEU A 306 7.90 -4.20 -20.25
N LEU A 307 6.96 -3.25 -20.25
CA LEU A 307 6.46 -2.66 -21.48
C LEU A 307 7.47 -1.68 -22.10
N ALA A 308 8.29 -1.01 -21.29
CA ALA A 308 9.37 -0.16 -21.79
C ALA A 308 10.56 -0.95 -22.36
N GLU A 309 10.81 -2.17 -21.87
CA GLU A 309 11.79 -3.10 -22.47
C GLU A 309 11.36 -3.57 -23.88
N SER A 310 10.05 -3.52 -24.18
CA SER A 310 9.47 -4.01 -25.43
C SER A 310 9.14 -2.90 -26.45
N ALA A 311 9.45 -1.64 -26.12
CA ALA A 311 9.14 -0.45 -26.90
C ALA A 311 10.35 0.03 -27.70
#